data_AF-A0A9E2A335-F1
#
_entry.id   AF-A0A9E2A335-F1
#
_cell.length_a   1.000
_cell.length_b   1.000
_cell.length_c   1.000
_cell.angle_alpha   90.00
_cell.angle_beta   90.00
_cell.angle_gamma   90.00
#
_symmetry.space_group_name_H-M   'P 1'
#
loop_
_entity.id
_entity.type
_entity.pdbx_description
1 polymer ?
#
loop_
_entity_poly.entity_id
_entity_poly.type
_entity_poly.pdbx_seq_one_letter_code
_entity_poly.pdbx_strand_id
1 'polypeptide(L)'
;SQLMFTQEDYEGALVVIRELMAVIPEPSADVLMIEGQALFQLARYDEALVPIKTAITMYRDQGQKPKENWLLLLRVIYFEQKDYEKMLDVVKELIAYYPKDTYILVLAGIYSELGDTKKQLTLSEVLYEKGYLNNASQVTNLANLYLLHGQPYKAAVLLQTEIDKEVVKSNERNLRLLSQAWYTAREDEKAIPPLERAAAIAGDGELYIRLTQSHINLENWSEAAAAARRGIEVGGLKRTDQAHIMLGMALFNQKKLEQARGAFQRAGRDNRSARTSSQWINYVDSEIKRRDLMRQEVPNYQPRERDELLDVIEGGTN
;
A
#
# COMPACT_ATOMS: atom_id res chain seq x y z
N SER A 1 44.11 -5.32 29.52
CA SER A 1 43.02 -5.19 28.53
C SER A 1 41.65 -4.96 29.17
N GLN A 2 41.10 -5.87 30.00
CA GLN A 2 39.72 -5.69 30.54
C GLN A 2 39.47 -4.39 31.34
N LEU A 3 40.47 -3.94 32.11
CA LEU A 3 40.41 -2.64 32.81
C LEU A 3 40.38 -1.45 31.82
N MET A 4 41.14 -1.51 30.73
CA MET A 4 41.20 -0.48 29.69
C MET A 4 39.88 -0.41 28.89
N PHE A 5 39.22 -1.55 28.64
CA PHE A 5 37.87 -1.57 28.08
C PHE A 5 36.85 -0.86 28.98
N THR A 6 37.02 -0.94 30.31
CA THR A 6 36.16 -0.23 31.27
C THR A 6 36.44 1.28 31.29
N GLN A 7 37.65 1.69 30.88
CA GLN A 7 38.09 3.08 30.78
C GLN A 7 37.96 3.65 29.36
N GLU A 8 37.39 2.89 28.42
CA GLU A 8 37.27 3.22 27.00
C GLU A 8 38.61 3.51 26.28
N ASP A 9 39.75 3.09 26.86
CA ASP A 9 41.07 3.17 26.23
C ASP A 9 41.31 1.97 25.30
N TYR A 10 40.62 1.99 24.15
CA TYR A 10 40.68 0.89 23.19
C TYR A 10 42.00 0.83 22.42
N GLU A 11 42.63 1.97 22.14
CA GLU A 11 43.96 1.98 21.50
C GLU A 11 45.03 1.43 22.45
N GLY A 12 45.03 1.83 23.72
CA GLY A 12 45.92 1.24 24.74
C GLY A 12 45.66 -0.25 24.92
N ALA A 13 44.39 -0.67 24.91
CA ALA A 13 44.04 -2.08 24.93
C ALA A 13 44.63 -2.84 23.72
N LEU A 14 44.55 -2.28 22.51
CA LEU A 14 45.11 -2.90 21.30
C LEU A 14 46.62 -3.06 21.37
N VAL A 15 47.34 -2.05 21.87
CA VAL A 15 48.80 -2.14 22.06
C VAL A 15 49.13 -3.33 22.95
N VAL A 16 48.50 -3.42 24.13
CA VAL A 16 48.73 -4.51 25.08
C VAL A 16 48.35 -5.88 24.52
N ILE A 17 47.24 -5.97 23.78
CA ILE A 17 46.80 -7.22 23.15
C ILE A 17 47.81 -7.68 22.09
N ARG A 18 48.30 -6.77 21.25
CA ARG A 18 49.27 -7.09 20.19
C ARG A 18 50.64 -7.47 20.75
N GLU A 19 51.09 -6.80 21.80
CA GLU A 19 52.30 -7.20 22.54
C GLU A 19 52.17 -8.62 23.11
N LEU A 20 51.02 -8.94 23.72
CA LEU A 20 50.74 -10.28 24.23
C LEU A 20 50.73 -11.33 23.11
N MET A 21 50.12 -11.03 21.97
CA MET A 21 50.09 -11.96 20.83
C MET A 21 51.47 -12.16 20.19
N ALA A 22 52.35 -11.16 20.24
CA ALA A 22 53.71 -11.29 19.68
C ALA A 22 54.58 -12.31 20.43
N VAL A 23 54.26 -12.62 21.68
CA VAL A 23 54.99 -13.60 22.51
C VAL A 23 54.29 -14.97 22.60
N ILE A 24 53.09 -15.11 22.04
CA ILE A 24 52.32 -16.36 22.03
C ILE A 24 52.31 -16.93 20.61
N PRO A 25 52.90 -18.11 20.35
CA PRO A 25 52.96 -18.69 19.00
C PRO A 25 51.59 -18.91 18.34
N GLU A 26 50.57 -19.26 19.14
CA GLU A 26 49.20 -19.48 18.68
C GLU A 26 48.22 -18.80 19.64
N PRO A 27 47.81 -17.55 19.35
CA PRO A 27 46.83 -16.86 20.17
C PRO A 27 45.50 -17.62 20.21
N SER A 28 44.91 -17.75 21.39
CA SER A 28 43.59 -18.37 21.54
C SER A 28 42.51 -17.54 20.82
N ALA A 29 41.44 -18.20 20.38
CA ALA A 29 40.30 -17.54 19.75
C ALA A 29 39.68 -16.43 20.63
N ASP A 30 39.69 -16.59 21.95
CA ASP A 30 39.21 -15.56 22.89
C ASP A 30 40.09 -14.30 22.87
N VAL A 31 41.42 -14.43 22.74
CA VAL A 31 42.34 -13.28 22.63
C VAL A 31 42.13 -12.54 21.30
N LEU A 32 42.00 -13.28 20.20
CA LEU A 32 41.66 -12.71 18.89
C LEU A 32 40.31 -11.97 18.92
N MET A 33 39.30 -12.54 19.59
CA MET A 33 38.01 -11.87 19.73
C MET A 33 38.12 -10.55 20.51
N ILE A 34 38.95 -10.48 21.54
CA ILE A 34 39.17 -9.24 22.30
C ILE A 34 39.85 -8.18 21.42
N GLU A 35 40.82 -8.56 20.57
CA GLU A 35 41.40 -7.64 19.58
C GLU A 35 40.32 -7.09 18.64
N GLY A 36 39.50 -7.99 18.09
CA GLY A 36 38.39 -7.64 17.22
C GLY A 36 37.38 -6.69 17.87
N GLN A 37 37.06 -6.90 19.14
CA GLN A 37 36.18 -6.02 19.90
C GLN A 37 36.78 -4.63 20.11
N ALA A 38 38.08 -4.53 20.41
CA ALA A 38 38.74 -3.24 20.55
C ALA A 38 38.77 -2.49 19.21
N LEU A 39 39.09 -3.17 18.11
CA LEU A 39 39.03 -2.60 16.76
C LEU A 39 37.61 -2.14 16.38
N PHE A 40 36.58 -2.91 16.74
CA PHE A 40 35.19 -2.54 16.53
C PHE A 40 34.81 -1.26 17.28
N GLN A 41 35.19 -1.10 18.55
CA GLN A 41 34.91 0.10 19.35
C GLN A 41 35.61 1.34 18.77
N LEU A 42 36.72 1.16 18.06
CA LEU A 42 37.43 2.20 17.32
C LEU A 42 36.87 2.45 15.91
N ALA A 43 35.75 1.82 15.55
CA ALA A 43 35.16 1.83 14.21
C ALA A 43 36.11 1.37 13.09
N ARG A 44 37.15 0.59 13.43
CA ARG A 44 38.13 0.00 12.49
C ARG A 44 37.60 -1.34 11.98
N TYR A 45 36.46 -1.29 11.28
CA TYR A 45 35.68 -2.47 10.91
C TYR A 45 36.42 -3.47 10.03
N ASP A 46 37.16 -3.01 9.01
CA ASP A 46 37.93 -3.88 8.13
C ASP A 46 39.03 -4.64 8.88
N GLU A 47 39.70 -3.96 9.81
CA GLU A 47 40.70 -4.58 10.67
C GLU A 47 40.03 -5.54 11.67
N ALA A 48 38.90 -5.16 12.27
CA ALA A 48 38.17 -5.99 13.24
C ALA A 48 37.72 -7.33 12.64
N LEU A 49 37.35 -7.36 11.36
CA LEU A 49 36.92 -8.58 10.67
C LEU A 49 37.99 -9.67 10.68
N VAL A 50 39.28 -9.32 10.62
CA VAL A 50 40.37 -10.28 10.52
C VAL A 50 40.43 -11.19 11.77
N PRO A 51 40.68 -10.66 12.99
CA PRO A 51 40.79 -11.51 14.17
C PRO A 51 39.44 -12.12 14.57
N ILE A 52 38.30 -11.46 14.31
CA ILE A 52 36.96 -12.01 14.60
C ILE A 52 36.69 -13.26 13.75
N LYS A 53 36.93 -13.19 12.45
CA LYS A 53 36.71 -14.34 11.55
C LYS A 53 37.68 -15.47 11.87
N THR A 54 38.93 -15.17 12.18
CA THR A 54 39.91 -16.17 12.61
C THR A 54 39.46 -16.89 13.87
N ALA A 55 39.03 -16.16 14.91
CA ALA A 55 38.50 -16.75 16.15
C ALA A 55 37.30 -17.67 15.91
N ILE A 56 36.37 -17.25 15.04
CA ILE A 56 35.19 -18.03 14.66
C ILE A 56 35.60 -19.31 13.91
N THR A 57 36.52 -19.21 12.96
CA THR A 57 37.03 -20.36 12.20
C THR A 57 37.74 -21.37 13.10
N MET A 58 38.54 -20.93 14.08
CA MET A 58 39.17 -21.84 15.04
C MET A 58 38.17 -22.73 15.80
N TYR A 59 36.99 -22.18 16.16
CA TYR A 59 35.93 -22.97 16.78
C TYR A 59 35.34 -23.97 15.79
N ARG A 60 35.06 -23.53 14.54
CA ARG A 60 34.51 -24.39 13.48
C ARG A 60 35.44 -25.57 13.16
N ASP A 61 36.74 -25.32 13.04
CA ASP A 61 37.74 -26.34 12.72
C ASP A 61 37.87 -27.40 13.83
N GLN A 62 37.55 -27.02 15.07
CA GLN A 62 37.47 -27.93 16.22
C GLN A 62 36.11 -28.65 16.33
N GLY A 63 35.21 -28.49 15.34
CA GLY A 63 33.85 -29.03 15.37
C GLY A 63 32.95 -28.34 16.40
N GLN A 64 33.35 -27.20 16.96
CA GLN A 64 32.57 -26.43 17.91
C GLN A 64 31.73 -25.38 17.20
N LYS A 65 30.53 -25.12 17.73
CA LYS A 65 29.71 -24.01 17.26
C LYS A 65 30.33 -22.67 17.71
N PRO A 66 30.44 -21.66 16.83
CA PRO A 66 30.88 -20.32 17.23
C PRO A 66 29.99 -19.75 18.32
N LYS A 67 30.57 -19.01 19.29
CA LYS A 67 29.78 -18.37 20.35
C LYS A 67 28.79 -17.37 19.76
N GLU A 68 27.56 -17.35 20.27
CA GLU A 68 26.47 -16.52 19.75
C GLU A 68 26.84 -15.02 19.70
N ASN A 69 27.46 -14.50 20.77
CA ASN A 69 27.90 -13.11 20.85
C ASN A 69 28.98 -12.74 19.82
N TRP A 70 29.79 -13.69 19.34
CA TRP A 70 30.79 -13.45 18.30
C TRP A 70 30.13 -13.28 16.94
N LEU A 71 29.12 -14.11 16.64
CA LEU A 71 28.31 -13.97 15.43
C LEU A 71 27.48 -12.68 15.46
N LEU A 72 26.96 -12.28 16.63
CA LEU A 72 26.26 -11.00 16.78
C LEU A 72 27.16 -9.80 16.52
N LEU A 73 28.42 -9.83 16.99
CA LEU A 73 29.41 -8.79 16.69
C LEU A 73 29.72 -8.74 15.19
N LEU A 74 29.98 -9.90 14.58
CA LEU A 74 30.25 -10.01 13.14
C LEU A 74 29.08 -9.46 12.30
N ARG A 75 27.83 -9.76 12.71
CA ARG A 75 26.61 -9.22 12.11
C ARG A 75 26.57 -7.69 12.19
N VAL A 76 26.91 -7.11 13.33
CA VAL A 76 26.91 -5.64 13.52
C VAL A 76 27.97 -4.99 12.63
N ILE A 77 29.16 -5.57 12.55
CA ILE A 77 30.22 -5.06 11.65
C ILE A 77 29.74 -5.04 10.19
N TYR A 78 29.13 -6.13 9.71
CA TYR A 78 28.59 -6.15 8.35
C TYR A 78 27.44 -5.17 8.13
N PHE A 79 26.61 -4.90 9.15
CA PHE A 79 25.59 -3.87 9.08
C PHE A 79 26.21 -2.47 8.92
N GLU A 80 27.22 -2.12 9.72
CA GLU A 80 27.93 -0.83 9.64
C GLU A 80 28.61 -0.63 8.28
N GLN A 81 29.13 -1.71 7.70
CA GLN A 81 29.71 -1.71 6.35
C GLN A 81 28.67 -1.77 5.23
N LYS A 82 27.38 -1.90 5.56
CA LYS A 82 26.28 -2.12 4.60
C LYS A 82 26.47 -3.37 3.72
N ASP A 83 27.25 -4.33 4.20
CA ASP A 83 27.49 -5.61 3.54
C ASP A 83 26.37 -6.60 3.92
N TYR A 84 25.18 -6.34 3.39
CA TYR A 84 23.99 -7.10 3.72
C TYR A 84 24.02 -8.55 3.21
N GLU A 85 24.84 -8.83 2.18
CA GLU A 85 25.05 -10.20 1.70
C GLU A 85 25.82 -11.04 2.73
N LYS A 86 26.94 -10.53 3.26
CA LYS A 86 27.65 -11.25 4.33
C LYS A 86 26.88 -11.25 5.64
N MET A 87 26.16 -10.17 5.93
CA MET A 87 25.26 -10.12 7.10
C MET A 87 24.18 -11.21 7.01
N LEU A 88 23.62 -11.46 5.82
CA LEU A 88 22.64 -12.52 5.58
C LEU A 88 23.19 -13.90 5.94
N ASP A 89 24.42 -14.21 5.55
CA ASP A 89 25.05 -15.49 5.86
C ASP A 89 25.26 -15.68 7.36
N VAL A 90 25.74 -14.63 8.05
CA VAL A 90 25.90 -14.66 9.51
C VAL A 90 24.56 -14.84 10.23
N VAL A 91 23.49 -14.18 9.76
CA VAL A 91 22.16 -14.32 10.38
C VAL A 91 21.55 -15.70 10.13
N LYS A 92 21.75 -16.30 8.95
CA LYS A 92 21.34 -17.70 8.71
C LYS A 92 22.05 -18.66 9.66
N GLU A 93 23.35 -18.45 9.89
CA GLU A 93 24.13 -19.24 10.85
C GLU A 93 23.64 -19.05 12.29
N LEU A 94 23.33 -17.81 12.69
CA LEU A 94 22.69 -17.50 13.98
C LEU A 94 21.38 -18.26 14.14
N ILE A 95 20.52 -18.28 13.11
CA ILE A 95 19.24 -19.01 13.16
C ILE A 95 19.47 -20.53 13.26
N ALA A 96 20.45 -21.07 12.53
CA ALA A 96 20.76 -22.50 12.54
C ALA A 96 21.27 -23.00 13.90
N TYR A 97 22.14 -22.23 14.56
CA TYR A 97 22.72 -22.65 15.85
C TYR A 97 21.95 -22.13 17.08
N TYR A 98 21.27 -21.00 16.95
CA TYR A 98 20.64 -20.26 18.03
C TYR A 98 19.26 -19.72 17.59
N PRO A 99 18.27 -20.60 17.32
CA PRO A 99 16.99 -20.17 16.75
C PRO A 99 16.24 -19.22 17.69
N LYS A 100 16.09 -17.96 17.26
CA LYS A 100 15.35 -16.91 17.97
C LYS A 100 14.54 -16.08 16.96
N ASP A 101 13.31 -15.74 17.33
CA ASP A 101 12.44 -14.90 16.48
C ASP A 101 13.03 -13.52 16.19
N THR A 102 13.81 -12.96 17.12
CA THR A 102 14.54 -11.70 16.92
C THR A 102 15.49 -11.76 15.72
N TYR A 103 15.99 -12.95 15.36
CA TYR A 103 16.83 -13.12 14.16
C TYR A 103 16.02 -13.18 12.88
N ILE A 104 14.78 -13.68 12.95
CA ILE A 104 13.83 -13.62 11.84
C ILE A 104 13.45 -12.16 11.54
N LEU A 105 13.28 -11.34 12.59
CA LEU A 105 13.04 -9.90 12.44
C LEU A 105 14.20 -9.22 11.71
N VAL A 106 15.44 -9.51 12.11
CA VAL A 106 16.63 -8.97 11.42
C VAL A 106 16.69 -9.47 9.97
N LEU A 107 16.39 -10.75 9.73
CA LEU A 107 16.39 -11.33 8.39
C LEU A 107 15.39 -10.65 7.44
N ALA A 108 14.20 -10.29 7.94
CA ALA A 108 13.24 -9.50 7.18
C ALA A 108 13.79 -8.11 6.83
N GLY A 109 14.51 -7.47 7.76
CA GLY A 109 15.23 -6.21 7.50
C GLY A 109 16.30 -6.35 6.43
N ILE A 110 17.12 -7.40 6.49
CA ILE A 110 18.16 -7.68 5.48
C ILE A 110 17.56 -7.85 4.09
N TYR A 111 16.46 -8.61 3.96
CA TYR A 111 15.80 -8.75 2.67
C TYR A 111 15.15 -7.46 2.16
N SER A 112 14.75 -6.55 3.07
CA SER A 112 14.34 -5.19 2.69
C SER A 112 15.49 -4.43 2.05
N GLU A 113 16.67 -4.43 2.69
CA GLU A 113 17.86 -3.72 2.21
C GLU A 113 18.40 -4.30 0.90
N LEU A 114 18.32 -5.61 0.72
CA LEU A 114 18.69 -6.31 -0.52
C LEU A 114 17.64 -6.18 -1.64
N GLY A 115 16.47 -5.59 -1.35
CA GLY A 115 15.37 -5.48 -2.32
C GLY A 115 14.67 -6.80 -2.64
N ASP A 116 14.91 -7.88 -1.89
CA ASP A 116 14.21 -9.16 -2.01
C ASP A 116 12.85 -9.09 -1.32
N THR A 117 11.96 -8.30 -1.91
CA THR A 117 10.62 -8.00 -1.41
C THR A 117 9.75 -9.24 -1.22
N LYS A 118 9.99 -10.30 -2.01
CA LYS A 118 9.27 -11.58 -1.88
C LYS A 118 9.63 -12.29 -0.58
N LYS A 119 10.92 -12.40 -0.25
CA LYS A 119 11.34 -12.99 1.02
C LYS A 119 11.00 -12.09 2.20
N GLN A 120 11.14 -10.76 2.03
CA GLN A 120 10.70 -9.79 3.03
C GLN A 120 9.22 -9.96 3.37
N LEU A 121 8.34 -10.07 2.38
CA LEU A 121 6.91 -10.30 2.57
C LEU A 121 6.67 -11.58 3.38
N THR A 122 7.24 -12.70 2.94
CA THR A 122 7.03 -14.01 3.59
C THR A 122 7.41 -13.97 5.06
N LEU A 123 8.55 -13.36 5.41
CA LEU A 123 8.97 -13.24 6.81
C LEU A 123 8.13 -12.24 7.58
N SER A 124 7.72 -11.13 6.94
CA SER A 124 6.89 -10.12 7.58
C SER A 124 5.50 -10.66 7.94
N GLU A 125 4.92 -11.54 7.12
CA GLU A 125 3.68 -12.26 7.47
C GLU A 125 3.85 -13.08 8.75
N VAL A 126 4.89 -13.91 8.82
CA VAL A 126 5.18 -14.74 10.02
C VAL A 126 5.41 -13.87 11.25
N LEU A 127 6.13 -12.76 11.11
CA LEU A 127 6.41 -11.84 12.22
C LEU A 127 5.14 -11.12 12.69
N TYR A 128 4.22 -10.78 11.79
CA TYR A 128 2.94 -10.20 12.13
C TYR A 128 2.06 -11.21 12.89
N GLU A 129 1.96 -12.46 12.41
CA GLU A 129 1.20 -13.52 13.08
C GLU A 129 1.71 -13.81 14.51
N LYS A 130 3.03 -13.69 14.72
CA LYS A 130 3.66 -13.83 16.04
C LYS A 130 3.58 -12.57 16.92
N GLY A 131 3.00 -11.48 16.43
CA GLY A 131 2.84 -10.23 17.19
C GLY A 131 4.08 -9.34 17.26
N TYR A 132 5.12 -9.61 16.46
CA TYR A 132 6.32 -8.75 16.38
C TYR A 132 6.10 -7.49 15.53
N LEU A 133 5.14 -7.52 14.59
CA LEU A 133 4.76 -6.34 13.81
C LEU A 133 3.49 -5.72 14.40
N ASN A 134 3.65 -4.81 15.36
CA ASN A 134 2.56 -4.33 16.22
C ASN A 134 2.45 -2.80 16.30
N ASN A 135 3.13 -2.08 15.43
CA ASN A 135 2.99 -0.63 15.30
C ASN A 135 2.58 -0.21 13.88
N ALA A 136 2.07 1.01 13.76
CA ALA A 136 1.52 1.54 12.52
C ALA A 136 2.49 1.45 11.32
N SER A 137 3.78 1.72 11.53
CA SER A 137 4.76 1.71 10.44
C SER A 137 5.00 0.29 9.91
N GLN A 138 5.11 -0.69 10.81
CA GLN A 138 5.32 -2.08 10.44
C GLN A 138 4.09 -2.66 9.71
N VAL A 139 2.89 -2.38 10.23
CA VAL A 139 1.63 -2.82 9.61
C VAL A 139 1.45 -2.22 8.22
N THR A 140 1.66 -0.91 8.08
CA THR A 140 1.53 -0.24 6.77
C THR A 140 2.61 -0.69 5.79
N ASN A 141 3.82 -1.02 6.25
CA ASN A 141 4.85 -1.62 5.41
C ASN A 141 4.42 -3.01 4.89
N LEU A 142 3.88 -3.87 5.76
CA LEU A 142 3.34 -5.17 5.34
C LEU A 142 2.18 -5.03 4.35
N ALA A 143 1.28 -4.09 4.57
CA ALA A 143 0.20 -3.79 3.62
C ALA A 143 0.73 -3.34 2.24
N ASN A 144 1.78 -2.52 2.21
CA ASN A 144 2.42 -2.12 0.96
C ASN A 144 3.11 -3.31 0.26
N LEU A 145 3.76 -4.21 1.01
CA LEU A 145 4.33 -5.44 0.44
C LEU A 145 3.25 -6.34 -0.17
N TYR A 146 2.10 -6.46 0.48
CA TYR A 146 0.96 -7.16 -0.10
C TYR A 146 0.50 -6.53 -1.41
N LEU A 147 0.35 -5.21 -1.47
CA LEU A 147 -0.04 -4.51 -2.71
C LEU A 147 1.00 -4.70 -3.81
N LEU A 148 2.29 -4.57 -3.48
CA LEU A 148 3.41 -4.76 -4.40
C LEU A 148 3.39 -6.16 -5.03
N HIS A 149 3.05 -7.19 -4.24
CA HIS A 149 3.00 -8.58 -4.68
C HIS A 149 1.61 -9.04 -5.10
N GLY A 150 0.69 -8.12 -5.43
CA GLY A 150 -0.60 -8.46 -6.02
C GLY A 150 -1.57 -9.17 -5.06
N GLN A 151 -1.45 -8.93 -3.76
CA GLN A 151 -2.33 -9.45 -2.71
C GLN A 151 -3.18 -8.32 -2.06
N PRO A 152 -3.93 -7.52 -2.85
CA PRO A 152 -4.60 -6.32 -2.35
C PRO A 152 -5.67 -6.60 -1.30
N TYR A 153 -6.37 -7.74 -1.40
CA TYR A 153 -7.37 -8.13 -0.41
C TYR A 153 -6.75 -8.31 0.99
N LYS A 154 -5.60 -9.00 1.08
CA LYS A 154 -4.88 -9.16 2.34
C LYS A 154 -4.40 -7.81 2.90
N ALA A 155 -3.90 -6.92 2.03
CA ALA A 155 -3.51 -5.56 2.43
C ALA A 155 -4.69 -4.80 3.05
N ALA A 156 -5.85 -4.88 2.42
CA ALA A 156 -7.04 -4.16 2.86
C ALA A 156 -7.59 -4.72 4.18
N VAL A 157 -7.68 -6.04 4.32
CA VAL A 157 -8.09 -6.69 5.58
C VAL A 157 -7.15 -6.35 6.72
N LEU A 158 -5.83 -6.40 6.49
CA LEU A 158 -4.81 -6.04 7.47
C LEU A 158 -5.01 -4.59 7.94
N LEU A 159 -5.08 -3.64 7.00
CA LEU A 159 -5.24 -2.23 7.31
C LEU A 159 -6.55 -1.94 8.04
N GLN A 160 -7.67 -2.52 7.57
CA GLN A 160 -8.96 -2.36 8.21
C GLN A 160 -8.90 -2.84 9.66
N THR A 161 -8.41 -4.07 9.86
CA THR A 161 -8.30 -4.69 11.20
C THR A 161 -7.46 -3.84 12.15
N GLU A 162 -6.30 -3.36 11.69
CA GLU A 162 -5.38 -2.61 12.54
C GLU A 162 -5.78 -1.14 12.73
N ILE A 163 -6.59 -0.58 11.81
CA ILE A 163 -7.28 0.71 12.02
C ILE A 163 -8.38 0.57 13.07
N ASP A 164 -9.18 -0.50 12.99
CA ASP A 164 -10.28 -0.74 13.93
C ASP A 164 -9.78 -1.03 15.36
N LYS A 165 -8.57 -1.60 15.49
CA LYS A 165 -7.85 -1.76 16.77
C LYS A 165 -7.09 -0.51 17.23
N GLU A 166 -7.13 0.59 16.46
CA GLU A 166 -6.41 1.84 16.71
C GLU A 166 -4.87 1.73 16.71
N VAL A 167 -4.30 0.59 16.30
CA VAL A 167 -2.84 0.41 16.10
C VAL A 167 -2.36 1.28 14.95
N VAL A 168 -3.12 1.28 13.85
CA VAL A 168 -2.93 2.18 12.72
C VAL A 168 -3.90 3.35 12.86
N LYS A 169 -3.36 4.58 13.00
CA LYS A 169 -4.22 5.77 13.10
C LYS A 169 -5.10 5.93 11.86
N SER A 170 -6.39 6.19 12.06
CA SER A 170 -7.36 6.55 11.02
C SER A 170 -7.16 7.98 10.47
N ASN A 171 -5.94 8.31 10.06
CA ASN A 171 -5.62 9.58 9.40
C ASN A 171 -5.83 9.46 7.88
N GLU A 172 -5.81 10.61 7.22
CA GLU A 172 -5.97 10.73 5.77
C GLU A 172 -5.08 9.75 4.98
N ARG A 173 -3.77 9.72 5.25
CA ARG A 173 -2.80 8.85 4.57
C ARG A 173 -3.18 7.37 4.66
N ASN A 174 -3.53 6.88 5.85
CA ASN A 174 -3.83 5.47 6.07
C ASN A 174 -5.20 5.07 5.51
N LEU A 175 -6.19 5.97 5.61
CA LEU A 175 -7.51 5.78 4.99
C LEU A 175 -7.41 5.74 3.47
N ARG A 176 -6.57 6.60 2.87
CA ARG A 176 -6.28 6.57 1.43
C ARG A 176 -5.65 5.23 1.03
N LEU A 177 -4.69 4.73 1.81
CA LEU A 177 -4.06 3.43 1.55
C LEU A 177 -5.06 2.27 1.67
N LEU A 178 -5.91 2.28 2.69
CA LEU A 178 -6.97 1.28 2.88
C LEU A 178 -7.98 1.29 1.71
N SER A 179 -8.45 2.48 1.32
CA SER A 179 -9.33 2.64 0.16
C SER A 179 -8.68 2.11 -1.12
N GLN A 180 -7.42 2.47 -1.37
CA GLN A 180 -6.67 1.98 -2.52
C GLN A 180 -6.54 0.46 -2.52
N ALA A 181 -6.31 -0.15 -1.35
CA ALA A 181 -6.21 -1.59 -1.23
C ALA A 181 -7.55 -2.29 -1.56
N TRP A 182 -8.67 -1.81 -1.03
CA TRP A 182 -10.00 -2.33 -1.38
C TRP A 182 -10.33 -2.14 -2.86
N TYR A 183 -10.04 -0.96 -3.42
CA TYR A 183 -10.26 -0.67 -4.83
C TYR A 183 -9.45 -1.61 -5.73
N THR A 184 -8.16 -1.81 -5.45
CA THR A 184 -7.31 -2.75 -6.20
C THR A 184 -7.78 -4.20 -6.04
N ALA A 185 -8.41 -4.54 -4.91
CA ALA A 185 -9.02 -5.84 -4.68
C ALA A 185 -10.38 -6.04 -5.41
N ARG A 186 -10.86 -5.05 -6.19
CA ARG A 186 -12.19 -5.03 -6.82
C ARG A 186 -13.35 -5.03 -5.81
N GLU A 187 -13.09 -4.52 -4.62
CA GLU A 187 -14.08 -4.35 -3.55
C GLU A 187 -14.50 -2.88 -3.50
N ASP A 188 -15.08 -2.38 -4.60
CA ASP A 188 -15.41 -0.96 -4.78
C ASP A 188 -16.32 -0.42 -3.65
N GLU A 189 -17.26 -1.25 -3.15
CA GLU A 189 -18.15 -0.89 -2.04
C GLU A 189 -17.36 -0.66 -0.74
N LYS A 190 -16.40 -1.53 -0.41
CA LYS A 190 -15.55 -1.38 0.77
C LYS A 190 -14.53 -0.25 0.64
N ALA A 191 -14.19 0.13 -0.59
CA ALA A 191 -13.25 1.23 -0.85
C ALA A 191 -13.86 2.61 -0.56
N ILE A 192 -15.19 2.74 -0.58
CA ILE A 192 -15.92 4.01 -0.44
C ILE A 192 -15.81 4.61 0.97
N PRO A 193 -16.18 3.91 2.07
CA PRO A 193 -16.15 4.51 3.41
C PRO A 193 -14.79 5.10 3.83
N PRO A 194 -13.64 4.42 3.63
CA PRO A 194 -12.34 5.02 3.94
C PRO A 194 -11.99 6.18 3.00
N LEU A 195 -12.41 6.14 1.73
CA LEU A 195 -12.18 7.23 0.78
C LEU A 195 -12.96 8.49 1.15
N GLU A 196 -14.23 8.34 1.54
CA GLU A 196 -15.08 9.44 1.99
C GLU A 196 -14.47 10.15 3.20
N ARG A 197 -14.04 9.36 4.20
CA ARG A 197 -13.36 9.90 5.39
C ARG A 197 -12.04 10.59 5.01
N ALA A 198 -11.25 10.00 4.13
CA ALA A 198 -10.01 10.62 3.65
C ALA A 198 -10.28 11.95 2.92
N ALA A 199 -11.28 11.99 2.03
CA ALA A 199 -11.68 13.19 1.29
C ALA A 199 -12.17 14.31 2.22
N ALA A 200 -12.94 13.96 3.25
CA ALA A 200 -13.42 14.90 4.25
C ALA A 200 -12.28 15.49 5.10
N ILE A 201 -11.30 14.67 5.51
CA ILE A 201 -10.14 15.13 6.29
C ILE A 201 -9.21 16.01 5.44
N ALA A 202 -8.92 15.59 4.21
CA ALA A 202 -7.96 16.27 3.35
C ALA A 202 -8.50 17.61 2.80
N GLY A 203 -9.82 17.70 2.60
CA GLY A 203 -10.41 18.78 1.79
C GLY A 203 -9.86 18.79 0.37
N ASP A 204 -9.52 17.62 -0.18
CA ASP A 204 -8.88 17.44 -1.48
C ASP A 204 -9.92 17.05 -2.55
N GLY A 205 -10.12 17.92 -3.54
CA GLY A 205 -11.05 17.69 -4.64
C GLY A 205 -10.73 16.41 -5.42
N GLU A 206 -9.46 16.02 -5.55
CA GLU A 206 -9.06 14.81 -6.27
C GLU A 206 -9.57 13.54 -5.58
N LEU A 207 -9.67 13.53 -4.24
CA LEU A 207 -10.25 12.40 -3.50
C LEU A 207 -11.76 12.28 -3.74
N TYR A 208 -12.48 13.40 -3.84
CA TYR A 208 -13.90 13.39 -4.23
C TYR A 208 -14.11 12.93 -5.68
N ILE A 209 -13.18 13.21 -6.59
CA ILE A 209 -13.25 12.68 -7.97
C ILE A 209 -12.99 11.18 -8.00
N ARG A 210 -12.05 10.67 -7.18
CA ARG A 210 -11.89 9.22 -7.00
C ARG A 210 -13.15 8.57 -6.43
N LEU A 211 -13.78 9.22 -5.44
CA LEU A 211 -15.05 8.77 -4.86
C LEU A 211 -16.16 8.72 -5.93
N THR A 212 -16.22 9.73 -6.79
CA THR A 212 -17.13 9.75 -7.94
C THR A 212 -16.92 8.52 -8.82
N GLN A 213 -15.67 8.16 -9.14
CA GLN A 213 -15.37 6.99 -9.97
C GLN A 213 -15.83 5.70 -9.29
N SER A 214 -15.60 5.54 -7.99
CA SER A 214 -16.06 4.36 -7.24
C SER A 214 -17.58 4.24 -7.25
N HIS A 215 -18.31 5.34 -7.07
CA HIS A 215 -19.77 5.32 -7.18
C HIS A 215 -20.27 5.04 -8.61
N ILE A 216 -19.59 5.56 -9.65
CA ILE A 216 -19.91 5.23 -11.04
C ILE A 216 -19.75 3.73 -11.32
N ASN A 217 -18.67 3.11 -10.80
CA ASN A 217 -18.44 1.68 -10.98
C ASN A 217 -19.55 0.81 -10.38
N LEU A 218 -20.18 1.30 -9.30
CA LEU A 218 -21.29 0.64 -8.62
C LEU A 218 -22.67 1.11 -9.10
N GLU A 219 -22.73 1.94 -10.15
CA GLU A 219 -23.96 2.55 -10.66
C GLU A 219 -24.74 3.37 -9.61
N ASN A 220 -24.06 3.83 -8.57
CA ASN A 220 -24.60 4.72 -7.53
C ASN A 220 -24.66 6.15 -8.06
N TRP A 221 -25.54 6.38 -9.03
CA TRP A 221 -25.53 7.61 -9.85
C TRP A 221 -25.79 8.87 -9.04
N SER A 222 -26.61 8.78 -7.99
CA SER A 222 -26.94 9.92 -7.13
C SER A 222 -25.71 10.40 -6.35
N GLU A 223 -25.04 9.45 -5.69
CA GLU A 223 -23.84 9.62 -4.88
C GLU A 223 -22.67 10.07 -5.75
N ALA A 224 -22.51 9.47 -6.94
CA ALA A 224 -21.54 9.91 -7.94
C ALA A 224 -21.73 11.39 -8.31
N ALA A 225 -22.96 11.81 -8.60
CA ALA A 225 -23.22 13.21 -8.94
C ALA A 225 -22.94 14.16 -7.75
N ALA A 226 -23.23 13.73 -6.52
CA ALA A 226 -22.95 14.50 -5.32
C ALA A 226 -21.43 14.65 -5.08
N ALA A 227 -20.69 13.54 -5.12
CA ALA A 227 -19.24 13.52 -4.99
C ALA A 227 -18.56 14.36 -6.09
N ALA A 228 -19.02 14.27 -7.34
CA ALA A 228 -18.45 15.03 -8.45
C ALA A 228 -18.64 16.53 -8.24
N ARG A 229 -19.84 16.95 -7.84
CA ARG A 229 -20.13 18.36 -7.52
C ARG A 229 -19.23 18.84 -6.38
N ARG A 230 -19.07 18.04 -5.33
CA ARG A 230 -18.22 18.40 -4.20
C ARG A 230 -16.75 18.53 -4.61
N GLY A 231 -16.23 17.60 -5.42
CA GLY A 231 -14.87 17.68 -5.93
C GLY A 231 -14.63 18.92 -6.79
N ILE A 232 -15.60 19.28 -7.65
CA ILE A 232 -15.56 20.51 -8.45
C ILE A 232 -15.59 21.76 -7.58
N GLU A 233 -16.44 21.78 -6.55
CA GLU A 233 -16.59 22.91 -5.62
C GLU A 233 -15.33 23.13 -4.78
N VAL A 234 -14.74 22.06 -4.25
CA VAL A 234 -13.48 22.09 -3.50
C VAL A 234 -12.32 22.59 -4.37
N GLY A 235 -12.31 22.21 -5.65
CA GLY A 235 -11.29 22.65 -6.60
C GLY A 235 -9.96 21.90 -6.43
N GLY A 236 -8.87 22.48 -6.94
CA GLY A 236 -7.54 21.83 -6.96
C GLY A 236 -7.39 20.70 -7.99
N LEU A 237 -8.38 20.52 -8.87
CA LEU A 237 -8.44 19.43 -9.83
C LEU A 237 -7.48 19.63 -11.00
N LYS A 238 -6.64 18.62 -11.28
CA LYS A 238 -5.77 18.58 -12.47
C LYS A 238 -6.58 18.47 -13.77
N ARG A 239 -7.74 17.81 -13.70
CA ARG A 239 -8.65 17.55 -14.83
C ARG A 239 -10.09 17.89 -14.45
N THR A 240 -10.36 19.18 -14.27
CA THR A 240 -11.73 19.70 -14.02
C THR A 240 -12.70 19.29 -15.14
N ASP A 241 -12.20 19.17 -16.37
CA ASP A 241 -12.95 18.67 -17.52
C ASP A 241 -13.43 17.23 -17.32
N GLN A 242 -12.57 16.33 -16.81
CA GLN A 242 -12.94 14.95 -16.53
C GLN A 242 -13.96 14.85 -15.38
N ALA A 243 -13.81 15.67 -14.33
CA ALA A 243 -14.80 15.77 -13.27
C ALA A 243 -16.19 16.17 -13.80
N HIS A 244 -16.24 17.12 -14.73
CA HIS A 244 -17.49 17.50 -15.40
C HIS A 244 -18.04 16.41 -16.33
N ILE A 245 -17.18 15.65 -17.02
CA ILE A 245 -17.60 14.47 -17.78
C ILE A 245 -18.28 13.45 -16.85
N MET A 246 -17.66 13.10 -15.72
CA MET A 246 -18.20 12.14 -14.75
C MET A 246 -19.53 12.62 -14.15
N LEU A 247 -19.61 13.91 -13.79
CA LEU A 247 -20.87 14.53 -13.36
C LEU A 247 -21.94 14.42 -14.44
N GLY A 248 -21.60 14.67 -15.70
CA GLY A 248 -22.51 14.55 -16.83
C GLY A 248 -23.05 13.13 -16.99
N MET A 249 -22.18 12.11 -16.92
CA MET A 249 -22.58 10.70 -16.99
C MET A 249 -23.53 10.31 -15.85
N ALA A 250 -23.20 10.71 -14.61
CA ALA A 250 -24.02 10.41 -13.45
C ALA A 250 -25.41 11.06 -13.56
N LEU A 251 -25.48 12.32 -14.01
CA LEU A 251 -26.75 13.02 -14.21
C LEU A 251 -27.56 12.45 -15.38
N PHE A 252 -26.89 12.00 -16.43
CA PHE A 252 -27.53 11.37 -17.58
C PHE A 252 -28.24 10.08 -17.16
N ASN A 253 -27.57 9.22 -16.38
CA ASN A 253 -28.15 7.98 -15.87
C ASN A 253 -29.31 8.23 -14.90
N GLN A 254 -29.29 9.34 -14.15
CA GLN A 254 -30.44 9.81 -13.36
C GLN A 254 -31.58 10.43 -14.20
N LYS A 255 -31.50 10.39 -15.53
CA LYS A 255 -32.46 11.03 -16.47
C LYS A 255 -32.56 12.56 -16.32
N LYS A 256 -31.58 13.20 -15.68
CA LYS A 256 -31.47 14.67 -15.55
C LYS A 256 -30.79 15.26 -16.79
N LEU A 257 -31.40 15.05 -17.95
CA LEU A 257 -30.79 15.29 -19.27
C LEU A 257 -30.26 16.72 -19.43
N GLU A 258 -31.03 17.75 -19.06
CA GLU A 258 -30.58 19.15 -19.19
C GLU A 258 -29.36 19.46 -18.32
N GLN A 259 -29.33 18.91 -17.10
CA GLN A 259 -28.19 19.11 -16.20
C GLN A 259 -26.96 18.35 -16.70
N ALA A 260 -27.15 17.13 -17.22
CA ALA A 260 -26.10 16.34 -17.84
C ALA A 260 -25.48 17.08 -19.03
N ARG A 261 -26.33 17.60 -19.94
CA ARG A 261 -25.91 18.44 -21.06
C ARG A 261 -25.05 19.62 -20.61
N GLY A 262 -25.50 20.35 -19.60
CA GLY A 262 -24.76 21.49 -19.04
C GLY A 262 -23.41 21.09 -18.44
N ALA A 263 -23.30 19.90 -17.84
CA ALA A 263 -22.02 19.37 -17.35
C ALA A 263 -21.07 19.03 -18.52
N PHE A 264 -21.56 18.35 -19.56
CA PHE A 264 -20.75 18.06 -20.76
C PHE A 264 -20.30 19.34 -21.48
N GLN A 265 -21.14 20.37 -21.54
CA GLN A 265 -20.73 21.68 -22.09
C GLN A 265 -19.58 22.32 -21.31
N ARG A 266 -19.60 22.24 -19.97
CA ARG A 266 -18.49 22.72 -19.14
C ARG A 266 -17.22 21.91 -19.38
N ALA A 267 -17.33 20.59 -19.50
CA ALA A 267 -16.19 19.74 -19.85
C ALA A 267 -15.61 20.08 -21.23
N GLY A 268 -16.46 20.39 -22.21
CA GLY A 268 -16.07 20.70 -23.59
C GLY A 268 -15.31 22.01 -23.77
N ARG A 269 -15.21 22.84 -22.72
CA ARG A 269 -14.35 24.04 -22.72
C ARG A 269 -12.86 23.72 -22.71
N ASP A 270 -12.48 22.52 -22.25
CA ASP A 270 -11.12 22.01 -22.37
C ASP A 270 -10.97 21.24 -23.69
N ASN A 271 -9.99 21.64 -24.50
CA ASN A 271 -9.72 21.04 -25.82
C ASN A 271 -9.51 19.51 -25.75
N ARG A 272 -8.97 18.99 -24.65
CA ARG A 272 -8.73 17.55 -24.46
C ARG A 272 -10.03 16.76 -24.31
N SER A 273 -11.10 17.40 -23.84
CA SER A 273 -12.42 16.79 -23.65
C SER A 273 -13.46 17.27 -24.65
N ALA A 274 -13.13 18.22 -25.54
CA ALA A 274 -14.05 18.77 -26.52
C ALA A 274 -14.74 17.70 -27.37
N ARG A 275 -13.97 16.74 -27.92
CA ARG A 275 -14.52 15.66 -28.75
C ARG A 275 -15.50 14.77 -27.96
N THR A 276 -15.07 14.27 -26.81
CA THR A 276 -15.90 13.42 -25.93
C THR A 276 -17.16 14.16 -25.47
N SER A 277 -17.02 15.43 -25.12
CA SER A 277 -18.14 16.27 -24.71
C SER A 277 -19.16 16.46 -25.82
N SER A 278 -18.72 16.75 -27.05
CA SER A 278 -19.62 16.88 -28.21
C SER A 278 -20.38 15.59 -28.50
N GLN A 279 -19.74 14.42 -28.39
CA GLN A 279 -20.40 13.13 -28.56
C GLN A 279 -21.51 12.93 -27.51
N TRP A 280 -21.20 13.20 -26.23
CA TRP A 280 -22.18 13.12 -25.15
C TRP A 280 -23.32 14.14 -25.33
N ILE A 281 -23.03 15.39 -25.69
CA ILE A 281 -24.05 16.41 -25.93
C ILE A 281 -25.00 15.98 -27.05
N ASN A 282 -24.48 15.50 -28.18
CA ASN A 282 -25.32 15.02 -29.28
C ASN A 282 -26.24 13.87 -28.85
N TYR A 283 -25.71 12.93 -28.06
CA TYR A 283 -26.50 11.82 -27.54
C TYR A 283 -27.59 12.31 -26.58
N VAL A 284 -27.26 13.19 -25.63
CA VAL A 284 -28.23 13.79 -24.70
C VAL A 284 -29.30 14.59 -25.46
N ASP A 285 -28.94 15.33 -26.50
CA ASP A 285 -29.87 16.10 -27.32
C ASP A 285 -30.86 15.19 -28.06
N SER A 286 -30.40 14.03 -28.53
CA SER A 286 -31.28 13.02 -29.13
C SER A 286 -32.27 12.43 -28.13
N GLU A 287 -31.82 12.20 -26.89
CA GLU A 287 -32.63 11.68 -25.79
C GLU A 287 -33.67 12.69 -25.32
N ILE A 288 -33.31 13.98 -25.25
CA ILE A 288 -34.22 15.09 -24.97
C ILE A 288 -35.31 15.15 -26.04
N LYS A 289 -34.92 15.15 -27.33
CA LYS A 289 -35.87 15.18 -28.44
C LYS A 289 -36.84 14.00 -28.40
N ARG A 290 -36.33 12.80 -28.12
CA ARG A 290 -37.15 11.59 -27.99
C ARG A 290 -38.17 11.70 -26.85
N ARG A 291 -37.72 12.14 -25.67
CA ARG A 291 -38.59 12.40 -24.50
C ARG A 291 -39.70 13.38 -24.84
N ASP A 292 -39.38 14.46 -25.54
CA ASP A 292 -40.32 15.53 -25.85
C ASP A 292 -41.37 15.10 -26.89
N LEU A 293 -40.98 14.30 -27.89
CA LEU A 293 -41.91 13.69 -28.85
C LEU A 293 -42.89 12.73 -28.16
N MET A 294 -42.40 11.83 -27.29
CA MET A 294 -43.26 10.90 -26.54
C MET A 294 -44.29 11.62 -25.65
N ARG A 295 -43.96 12.80 -25.14
CA ARG A 295 -44.89 13.62 -24.36
C ARG A 295 -45.98 14.28 -25.21
N GLN A 296 -45.72 14.53 -26.49
CA GLN A 296 -46.69 15.10 -27.43
C GLN A 296 -47.66 14.06 -27.97
N GLU A 297 -47.25 12.79 -28.08
CA GLU A 297 -48.03 11.66 -28.60
C GLU A 297 -48.94 10.96 -27.56
N VAL A 298 -49.39 11.65 -26.50
CA VAL A 298 -50.47 11.16 -25.63
C VAL A 298 -51.78 11.91 -25.95
N PRO A 299 -52.51 11.58 -27.04
CA PRO A 299 -53.86 12.06 -27.23
C PRO A 299 -54.78 11.40 -26.19
N ASN A 300 -55.72 12.19 -25.67
CA ASN A 300 -56.84 11.72 -24.87
C ASN A 300 -57.60 10.63 -25.67
N TYR A 301 -57.37 9.34 -25.37
CA TYR A 301 -58.11 8.26 -26.00
C TYR A 301 -59.53 8.29 -25.44
N GLN A 302 -60.44 8.98 -26.13
CA GLN A 302 -61.85 8.69 -26.01
C GLN A 302 -62.11 7.43 -26.83
N PRO A 303 -62.60 6.33 -26.23
CA PRO A 303 -63.08 5.20 -27.01
C PRO A 303 -64.09 5.73 -28.01
N ARG A 304 -63.87 5.49 -29.31
CA ARG A 304 -64.91 5.75 -30.30
C ARG A 304 -66.14 4.96 -29.86
N GLU A 305 -67.26 5.64 -29.69
CA GLU A 305 -68.55 4.99 -29.51
C GLU A 305 -68.66 3.89 -30.57
N ARG A 306 -68.98 2.66 -30.15
CA ARG A 306 -69.19 1.55 -31.06
C ARG A 306 -70.15 2.01 -32.16
N ASP A 307 -69.70 2.01 -33.40
CA ASP A 307 -70.58 2.21 -34.55
C ASP A 307 -71.74 1.21 -34.44
N GLU A 308 -72.97 1.72 -34.34
CA GLU A 308 -74.23 0.97 -34.31
C GLU A 308 -74.44 0.11 -35.57
N LEU A 309 -73.51 0.14 -36.53
CA LEU A 309 -73.51 -0.67 -37.75
C LEU A 309 -73.07 -2.13 -37.52
N LEU A 310 -72.45 -2.46 -36.38
CA LEU A 310 -72.06 -3.85 -36.08
C LEU A 310 -73.21 -4.71 -35.51
N ASP A 311 -74.25 -4.10 -34.94
CA ASP A 311 -75.43 -4.84 -34.44
C ASP A 311 -76.36 -5.32 -35.57
N VAL A 312 -76.21 -4.77 -36.79
CA VAL A 312 -77.03 -5.17 -37.95
C VAL A 312 -76.52 -6.46 -38.61
N ILE A 313 -75.26 -6.84 -38.38
CA ILE A 313 -74.69 -8.07 -38.97
C ILE A 313 -74.85 -9.27 -38.03
N GLU A 314 -74.90 -9.07 -36.70
CA GLU A 314 -75.05 -10.15 -35.73
C GLU A 314 -76.52 -10.48 -35.36
N GLY A 315 -77.50 -9.68 -35.81
CA GLY A 315 -78.93 -9.91 -35.52
C GLY A 315 -79.73 -10.70 -36.58
N GLY A 316 -79.07 -11.22 -37.62
CA GLY A 316 -79.76 -11.66 -38.84
C GLY A 316 -79.42 -13.07 -39.33
N THR A 317 -79.49 -14.10 -38.49
CA THR A 317 -79.72 -15.49 -38.94
C THR A 317 -80.47 -16.28 -37.87
N ASN A 318 -81.76 -16.47 -38.11
CA ASN A 318 -82.55 -17.60 -37.59
C ASN A 318 -82.11 -18.90 -38.26
#